data_AF-A0A3B0Y6N3-F1
#
_entry.id   AF-A0A3B0Y6N3-F1
#
_cell.length_a   1.000
_cell.length_b   1.000
_cell.length_c   1.000
_cell.angle_alpha   90.00
_cell.angle_beta   90.00
_cell.angle_gamma   90.00
#
_symmetry.space_group_name_H-M   'P 1'
#
loop_
_entity.id
_entity.type
_entity.pdbx_description
1 polymer ?
#
loop_
_entity_poly.entity_id
_entity_poly.type
_entity_poly.pdbx_seq_one_letter_code
_entity_poly.pdbx_strand_id
1 'polypeptide(L)'
;MKRLLLPLFLLLGACSTTPQREMPPVIDGDTGEPVAETTKPTFPETETDTALIPVPAKPTRSGGAVVALLGQADRYRTNGDSGNEAATVERALRIEPNNARLWGRLADIRLQQERPQQAEQLALKSIALASGDRQLQAGNWRLIARARWALNDSEGARQAERKAGDLGG
;
A
#
# COMPACT_ATOMS: atom_id res chain seq x y z
N MET A 1 -48.82 23.14 -29.33
CA MET A 1 -48.27 23.90 -30.47
C MET A 1 -46.78 24.08 -30.26
N LYS A 2 -45.99 23.78 -31.30
CA LYS A 2 -44.54 24.02 -31.51
C LYS A 2 -43.56 23.66 -30.39
N ARG A 3 -42.82 22.57 -30.64
CA ARG A 3 -41.46 22.33 -30.17
C ARG A 3 -40.56 23.47 -30.66
N LEU A 4 -39.75 24.06 -29.80
CA LEU A 4 -38.53 24.75 -30.22
C LEU A 4 -37.36 24.12 -29.48
N LEU A 5 -36.48 23.54 -30.29
CA LEU A 5 -35.29 22.79 -29.98
C LEU A 5 -34.19 23.55 -30.73
N LEU A 6 -33.20 24.09 -30.02
CA LEU A 6 -31.92 24.58 -30.58
C LEU A 6 -30.96 24.93 -29.40
N PRO A 7 -29.64 24.98 -29.59
CA PRO A 7 -28.76 23.84 -29.40
C PRO A 7 -27.59 24.14 -28.45
N LEU A 8 -26.99 23.05 -27.97
CA LEU A 8 -25.58 22.82 -27.70
C LEU A 8 -24.61 23.89 -28.24
N PHE A 9 -23.88 24.57 -27.33
CA PHE A 9 -22.53 25.08 -27.62
C PHE A 9 -21.58 24.56 -26.54
N LEU A 10 -20.89 23.49 -26.91
CA LEU A 10 -19.66 23.00 -26.28
C LEU A 10 -18.60 24.10 -26.33
N LEU A 11 -18.11 24.55 -25.18
CA LEU A 11 -16.85 25.26 -25.07
C LEU A 11 -15.84 24.33 -24.39
N LEU A 12 -15.12 23.57 -25.22
CA LEU A 12 -13.93 22.83 -24.82
C LEU A 12 -12.82 23.85 -24.49
N GLY A 13 -12.52 24.02 -23.20
CA GLY A 13 -11.26 24.62 -22.76
C GLY A 13 -10.13 23.60 -22.86
N ALA A 14 -9.35 23.67 -23.93
CA ALA A 14 -8.12 22.90 -24.09
C ALA A 14 -6.91 23.81 -23.83
N CYS A 15 -6.40 23.80 -22.60
CA CYS A 15 -5.06 24.28 -22.28
C CYS A 15 -4.24 23.11 -21.75
N SER A 16 -3.66 22.32 -22.64
CA SER A 16 -2.56 21.41 -22.28
C SER A 16 -1.25 22.18 -22.45
N THR A 17 -0.75 22.78 -21.38
CA THR A 17 0.64 23.23 -21.29
C THR A 17 1.46 22.03 -20.81
N THR A 18 2.30 21.51 -21.69
CA THR A 18 3.20 20.39 -21.40
C THR A 18 4.55 20.97 -21.03
N PRO A 19 5.07 20.80 -19.80
CA PRO A 19 6.43 21.21 -19.49
C PRO A 19 7.40 20.21 -20.13
N GLN A 20 8.24 20.70 -21.03
CA GLN A 20 9.29 19.93 -21.69
C GLN A 20 10.40 19.64 -20.68
N ARG A 21 10.58 18.37 -20.32
CA ARG A 21 11.67 17.90 -19.46
C ARG A 21 12.92 17.81 -20.32
N GLU A 22 13.80 18.81 -20.24
CA GLU A 22 15.14 18.73 -20.83
C GLU A 22 15.93 17.65 -20.11
N MET A 23 16.35 16.64 -20.88
CA MET A 23 17.22 15.57 -20.39
C MET A 23 18.66 16.00 -20.63
N PRO A 24 19.57 15.87 -19.65
CA PRO A 24 20.97 16.20 -19.85
C PRO A 24 21.61 15.27 -20.91
N PRO A 25 22.63 15.73 -21.63
CA PRO A 25 23.27 14.94 -22.68
C PRO A 25 23.97 13.71 -22.09
N VAL A 26 23.77 12.57 -22.74
CA VAL A 26 24.57 11.35 -22.55
C VAL A 26 25.95 11.61 -23.15
N ILE A 27 26.99 11.45 -22.35
CA ILE A 27 28.38 11.59 -22.80
C ILE A 27 28.80 10.21 -23.31
N ASP A 28 28.70 10.01 -24.62
CA ASP A 28 29.26 8.83 -25.28
C ASP A 28 30.79 8.98 -25.34
N GLY A 29 31.46 8.45 -24.33
CA GLY A 29 32.91 8.27 -24.33
C GLY A 29 33.26 6.96 -25.05
N ASP A 30 33.31 6.99 -26.37
CA ASP A 30 33.98 5.97 -27.17
C ASP A 30 35.14 6.60 -27.97
N THR A 31 36.33 6.01 -27.81
CA THR A 31 37.57 6.04 -28.61
C THR A 31 38.68 5.58 -27.64
N GLY A 32 39.43 4.50 -27.77
CA GLY A 32 39.65 3.53 -28.84
C GLY A 32 41.06 2.94 -28.66
N GLU A 33 41.13 1.60 -28.48
CA GLU A 33 42.22 0.65 -28.85
C GLU A 33 43.63 0.66 -28.15
N PRO A 34 44.54 -0.30 -28.41
CA PRO A 34 44.53 -1.72 -27.99
C PRO A 34 45.91 -2.20 -27.42
N VAL A 35 45.97 -3.04 -26.36
CA VAL A 35 47.24 -3.71 -25.98
C VAL A 35 47.04 -5.10 -25.36
N ALA A 36 47.58 -6.09 -26.07
CA ALA A 36 48.24 -7.34 -25.65
C ALA A 36 47.65 -8.24 -24.53
N GLU A 37 47.27 -9.43 -24.99
CA GLU A 37 47.42 -10.75 -24.37
C GLU A 37 48.51 -10.87 -23.28
N THR A 38 48.14 -11.33 -22.08
CA THR A 38 49.02 -12.03 -21.11
C THR A 38 48.14 -12.66 -20.01
N THR A 39 48.06 -13.99 -20.06
CA THR A 39 48.04 -14.96 -18.93
C THR A 39 47.11 -14.74 -17.73
N LYS A 40 46.25 -15.75 -17.49
CA LYS A 40 45.50 -15.98 -16.24
C LYS A 40 46.36 -15.76 -14.99
N PRO A 41 45.82 -15.09 -13.96
CA PRO A 41 46.12 -15.40 -12.58
C PRO A 41 44.96 -16.21 -12.00
N THR A 42 45.25 -17.47 -11.67
CA THR A 42 44.49 -18.25 -10.69
C THR A 42 44.41 -17.43 -9.41
N PHE A 43 43.23 -16.92 -9.08
CA PHE A 43 42.95 -16.43 -7.73
C PHE A 43 42.87 -17.68 -6.84
N PRO A 44 43.68 -17.80 -5.76
CA PRO A 44 43.42 -18.82 -4.77
C PRO A 44 42.08 -18.50 -4.12
N GLU A 45 41.12 -19.41 -4.29
CA GLU A 45 39.85 -19.42 -3.59
C GLU A 45 40.16 -19.50 -2.10
N THR A 46 40.17 -18.34 -1.44
CA THR A 46 40.23 -18.27 0.01
C THR A 46 38.82 -18.58 0.48
N GLU A 47 38.56 -19.88 0.68
CA GLU A 47 37.44 -20.38 1.44
C GLU A 47 37.46 -19.71 2.82
N THR A 48 36.78 -18.57 2.92
CA THR A 48 36.51 -17.94 4.20
C THR A 48 35.33 -18.67 4.77
N ASP A 49 35.64 -19.78 5.44
CA ASP A 49 34.78 -20.47 6.40
C ASP A 49 34.23 -19.42 7.38
N THR A 50 33.10 -18.84 7.01
CA THR A 50 32.38 -17.92 7.87
C THR A 50 31.62 -18.80 8.84
N ALA A 51 32.31 -19.15 9.92
CA ALA A 51 31.72 -19.75 11.09
C ALA A 51 30.37 -19.07 11.38
N LEU A 52 29.29 -19.84 11.29
CA LEU A 52 27.95 -19.43 11.68
C LEU A 52 27.95 -19.18 13.19
N ILE A 53 28.34 -17.98 13.62
CA ILE A 53 28.08 -17.53 14.98
C ILE A 53 26.55 -17.40 15.07
N PRO A 54 25.86 -18.18 15.92
CA PRO A 54 24.44 -17.97 16.16
C PRO A 54 24.32 -16.61 16.84
N VAL A 55 23.92 -15.58 16.10
CA VAL A 55 23.59 -14.29 16.71
C VAL A 55 22.40 -14.54 17.63
N PRO A 56 22.51 -14.30 18.95
CA PRO A 56 21.38 -14.44 19.84
C PRO A 56 20.29 -13.46 19.38
N ALA A 57 19.07 -13.96 19.16
CA ALA A 57 17.93 -13.17 18.75
C ALA A 57 17.71 -12.03 19.77
N LYS A 58 18.04 -10.80 19.38
CA LYS A 58 17.74 -9.62 20.19
C LYS A 58 16.22 -9.55 20.39
N PRO A 59 15.71 -9.23 21.59
CA PRO A 59 14.29 -9.04 21.80
C PRO A 59 13.76 -8.04 20.76
N THR A 60 12.62 -8.37 20.14
CA THR A 60 12.06 -7.71 18.95
C THR A 60 11.69 -6.26 19.26
N ARG A 61 12.67 -5.34 19.22
CA ARG A 61 12.48 -3.89 19.45
C ARG A 61 11.38 -3.30 18.56
N SER A 62 11.18 -3.90 17.39
CA SER A 62 10.15 -3.52 16.41
C SER A 62 8.74 -3.59 16.97
N GLY A 63 8.42 -4.58 17.80
CA GLY A 63 7.08 -4.73 18.38
C GLY A 63 6.72 -3.60 19.33
N GLY A 64 7.67 -3.18 20.19
CA GLY A 64 7.47 -2.03 21.09
C GLY A 64 7.26 -0.72 20.33
N ALA A 65 7.99 -0.52 19.22
CA ALA A 65 7.79 0.64 18.36
C ALA A 65 6.39 0.66 17.72
N VAL A 66 5.91 -0.47 17.19
CA VAL A 66 4.56 -0.57 16.61
C VAL A 66 3.47 -0.31 17.65
N VAL A 67 3.61 -0.82 18.87
CA VAL A 67 2.66 -0.53 19.97
C VAL A 67 2.60 0.97 20.28
N ALA A 68 3.75 1.64 20.38
CA ALA A 68 3.79 3.08 20.61
C ALA A 68 3.16 3.88 19.46
N LEU A 69 3.34 3.43 18.22
CA LEU A 69 2.69 4.02 17.05
C LEU A 69 1.18 3.83 17.06
N LEU A 70 0.69 2.66 17.45
CA LEU A 70 -0.75 2.41 17.55
C LEU A 70 -1.39 3.27 18.65
N GLY A 71 -0.73 3.42 19.80
CA GLY A 71 -1.19 4.37 20.83
C GLY A 71 -1.20 5.82 20.34
N GLN A 72 -0.25 6.23 19.49
CA GLN A 72 -0.30 7.54 18.83
C GLN A 72 -1.46 7.64 17.83
N ALA A 73 -1.69 6.62 17.02
CA ALA A 73 -2.79 6.57 16.06
C ALA A 73 -4.15 6.64 16.78
N ASP A 74 -4.30 5.97 17.92
CA ASP A 74 -5.52 6.04 18.73
C ASP A 74 -5.79 7.45 19.25
N ARG A 75 -4.75 8.19 19.65
CA ARG A 75 -4.89 9.62 20.03
C ARG A 75 -5.35 10.49 18.86
N TYR A 76 -4.83 10.25 17.66
CA TYR A 76 -5.30 10.97 16.47
C TYR A 76 -6.75 10.62 16.14
N ARG A 77 -7.14 9.34 16.26
CA ARG A 77 -8.52 8.88 16.10
C ARG A 77 -9.48 9.59 17.06
N THR A 78 -9.15 9.64 18.36
CA THR A 78 -10.01 10.32 19.36
C THR A 78 -10.17 11.81 19.10
N ASN A 79 -9.18 12.43 18.44
CA ASN A 79 -9.18 13.84 18.07
C ASN A 79 -9.84 14.11 16.70
N GLY A 80 -10.31 13.06 15.99
CA GLY A 80 -10.86 13.18 14.63
C GLY A 80 -9.83 13.43 13.54
N ASP A 81 -8.54 13.31 13.85
CA ASP A 81 -7.44 13.58 12.92
C ASP A 81 -7.08 12.32 12.11
N SER A 82 -7.96 11.96 11.17
CA SER A 82 -7.78 10.78 10.33
C SER A 82 -6.52 10.86 9.44
N GLY A 83 -6.03 12.08 9.14
CA GLY A 83 -4.82 12.30 8.35
C GLY A 83 -3.57 11.84 9.10
N ASN A 84 -3.39 12.32 10.33
CA ASN A 84 -2.27 11.92 11.16
C ASN A 84 -2.41 10.49 11.68
N GLU A 85 -3.64 9.99 11.89
CA GLU A 85 -3.87 8.57 12.16
C GLU A 85 -3.31 7.70 11.02
N ALA A 86 -3.68 7.99 9.77
CA ALA A 86 -3.21 7.25 8.60
C ALA A 86 -1.68 7.27 8.48
N ALA A 87 -1.06 8.45 8.56
CA ALA A 87 0.39 8.59 8.45
C ALA A 87 1.13 7.78 9.53
N THR A 88 0.54 7.71 10.73
CA THR A 88 1.10 6.93 11.84
C THR A 88 0.98 5.42 11.59
N VAL A 89 -0.16 4.96 11.09
CA VAL A 89 -0.37 3.54 10.71
C VAL A 89 0.53 3.13 9.55
N GLU A 90 0.72 3.98 8.55
CA GLU A 90 1.66 3.75 7.44
C GLU A 90 3.11 3.65 7.93
N ARG A 91 3.49 4.46 8.92
CA ARG A 91 4.80 4.33 9.57
C ARG A 91 4.93 2.99 10.29
N ALA A 92 3.88 2.51 10.95
CA ALA A 92 3.86 1.19 11.56
C ALA A 92 3.99 0.08 10.50
N LEU A 93 3.35 0.23 9.34
CA LEU A 93 3.49 -0.70 8.20
C LEU A 93 4.90 -0.71 7.61
N ARG A 94 5.67 0.39 7.69
CA ARG A 94 7.10 0.35 7.32
C ARG A 94 7.95 -0.51 8.26
N ILE A 95 7.49 -0.74 9.49
CA ILE A 95 8.15 -1.61 10.47
C ILE A 95 7.65 -3.05 10.33
N GLU A 96 6.33 -3.23 10.16
CA GLU A 96 5.67 -4.54 9.99
C GLU A 96 4.81 -4.58 8.72
N PRO A 97 5.41 -4.78 7.54
CA PRO A 97 4.71 -4.68 6.26
C PRO A 97 3.68 -5.78 6.02
N ASN A 98 3.80 -6.91 6.72
CA ASN A 98 2.90 -8.07 6.60
C ASN A 98 1.88 -8.18 7.74
N ASN A 99 1.77 -7.15 8.60
CA ASN A 99 0.79 -7.18 9.69
C ASN A 99 -0.62 -6.91 9.14
N ALA A 100 -1.43 -7.97 9.07
CA ALA A 100 -2.81 -7.89 8.57
C ALA A 100 -3.65 -6.85 9.32
N ARG A 101 -3.53 -6.76 10.65
CA ARG A 101 -4.32 -5.81 11.46
C ARG A 101 -4.03 -4.35 11.09
N LEU A 102 -2.78 -4.02 10.78
CA LEU A 102 -2.41 -2.67 10.33
C LEU A 102 -3.02 -2.32 8.97
N TRP A 103 -3.06 -3.27 8.03
CA TRP A 103 -3.75 -3.09 6.75
C TRP A 103 -5.26 -2.88 6.93
N GLY A 104 -5.91 -3.68 7.78
CA GLY A 104 -7.34 -3.51 8.08
C GLY A 104 -7.64 -2.18 8.78
N ARG A 105 -6.76 -1.72 9.67
CA ARG A 105 -6.87 -0.39 10.30
C ARG A 105 -6.75 0.73 9.26
N LEU A 106 -5.77 0.65 8.35
CA LEU A 106 -5.62 1.65 7.29
C LEU A 106 -6.85 1.67 6.35
N ALA A 107 -7.46 0.51 6.09
CA ALA A 107 -8.70 0.42 5.32
C ALA A 107 -9.87 1.16 6.01
N ASP A 108 -10.05 0.97 7.31
CA ASP A 108 -11.07 1.68 8.11
C ASP A 108 -10.86 3.20 8.07
N ILE A 109 -9.61 3.66 8.21
CA ILE A 109 -9.26 5.08 8.11
C ILE A 109 -9.59 5.63 6.71
N ARG A 110 -9.33 4.88 5.64
CA ARG A 110 -9.69 5.32 4.28
C ARG A 110 -11.18 5.42 4.05
N LEU A 111 -12.01 4.59 4.69
CA LEU A 111 -13.46 4.79 4.65
C LEU A 111 -13.89 6.08 5.35
N GLN A 112 -13.31 6.37 6.51
CA GLN A 112 -13.59 7.62 7.23
C GLN A 112 -13.20 8.86 6.41
N GLN A 113 -12.21 8.72 5.53
CA GLN A 113 -11.76 9.77 4.61
C GLN A 113 -12.55 9.81 3.29
N GLU A 114 -13.67 9.08 3.19
CA GLU A 114 -14.49 8.98 1.97
C GLU A 114 -13.69 8.47 0.76
N ARG A 115 -12.73 7.57 1.00
CA ARG A 115 -11.91 6.90 -0.03
C ARG A 115 -12.24 5.42 -0.12
N PRO A 116 -13.46 5.05 -0.55
CA PRO A 116 -13.93 3.66 -0.50
C PRO A 116 -13.13 2.71 -1.39
N GLN A 117 -12.67 3.14 -2.56
CA GLN A 117 -11.85 2.31 -3.46
C GLN A 117 -10.54 1.88 -2.80
N GLN A 118 -9.86 2.82 -2.13
CA GLN A 118 -8.62 2.52 -1.40
C GLN A 118 -8.90 1.59 -0.22
N ALA A 119 -9.98 1.86 0.52
CA ALA A 119 -10.36 1.03 1.65
C ALA A 119 -10.61 -0.43 1.26
N GLU A 120 -11.33 -0.68 0.17
CA GLU A 120 -11.58 -2.04 -0.32
C GLU A 120 -10.26 -2.77 -0.63
N GLN A 121 -9.34 -2.13 -1.36
CA GLN A 121 -8.04 -2.72 -1.70
C GLN A 121 -7.21 -3.07 -0.46
N LEU A 122 -7.20 -2.19 0.53
CA LEU A 122 -6.46 -2.38 1.79
C LEU A 122 -7.08 -3.49 2.64
N ALA A 123 -8.41 -3.57 2.71
CA ALA A 123 -9.13 -4.62 3.43
C ALA A 123 -8.92 -5.99 2.77
N LEU A 124 -8.94 -6.07 1.43
CA LEU A 124 -8.60 -7.28 0.69
C LEU A 124 -7.16 -7.74 0.98
N LYS A 125 -6.20 -6.81 1.02
CA LYS A 125 -4.82 -7.11 1.43
C LYS A 125 -4.75 -7.63 2.86
N SER A 126 -5.49 -7.02 3.78
CA SER A 126 -5.59 -7.53 5.16
C SER A 126 -6.13 -8.95 5.20
N ILE A 127 -7.18 -9.28 4.42
CA ILE A 127 -7.76 -10.64 4.37
C ILE A 127 -6.73 -11.66 3.88
N ALA A 128 -5.98 -11.32 2.83
CA ALA A 128 -4.94 -12.18 2.28
C ALA A 128 -3.82 -12.49 3.29
N LEU A 129 -3.49 -11.54 4.16
CA LEU A 129 -2.48 -11.69 5.21
C LEU A 129 -3.04 -12.31 6.51
N ALA A 130 -4.36 -12.27 6.72
CA ALA A 130 -5.04 -12.74 7.93
C ALA A 130 -5.32 -14.25 7.91
N SER A 131 -4.42 -15.07 7.35
CA SER A 131 -4.62 -16.52 7.27
C SER A 131 -4.84 -17.12 8.66
N GLY A 132 -5.94 -17.85 8.83
CA GLY A 132 -6.34 -18.46 10.11
C GLY A 132 -7.05 -17.53 11.09
N ASP A 133 -7.01 -16.20 10.91
CA ASP A 133 -7.76 -15.24 11.75
C ASP A 133 -9.11 -14.92 11.12
N ARG A 134 -10.07 -15.85 11.31
CA ARG A 134 -11.45 -15.71 10.80
C ARG A 134 -12.14 -14.43 11.29
N GLN A 135 -11.88 -14.01 12.52
CA GLN A 135 -12.50 -12.81 13.09
C GLN A 135 -11.99 -11.54 12.39
N LEU A 136 -10.68 -11.45 12.15
CA LEU A 136 -10.09 -10.35 11.38
C LEU A 136 -10.59 -10.38 9.93
N GLN A 137 -10.68 -11.55 9.30
CA GLN A 137 -11.23 -11.67 7.95
C GLN A 137 -12.70 -11.20 7.91
N ALA A 138 -13.54 -11.63 8.85
CA ALA A 138 -14.93 -11.19 8.95
C ALA A 138 -15.02 -9.65 9.12
N GLY A 139 -14.20 -9.07 9.99
CA GLY A 139 -14.12 -7.61 10.15
C GLY A 139 -13.75 -6.87 8.86
N ASN A 140 -12.80 -7.39 8.09
CA ASN A 140 -12.41 -6.81 6.81
C ASN A 140 -13.47 -7.00 5.71
N TRP A 141 -14.21 -8.11 5.70
CA TRP A 141 -15.34 -8.26 4.79
C TRP A 141 -16.46 -7.24 5.09
N ARG A 142 -16.70 -6.90 6.36
CA ARG A 142 -17.60 -5.79 6.73
C ARG A 142 -17.07 -4.43 6.24
N LEU A 143 -15.74 -4.21 6.29
CA LEU A 143 -15.13 -3.01 5.71
C LEU A 143 -15.38 -2.93 4.19
N ILE A 144 -15.18 -4.04 3.47
CA ILE A 144 -15.45 -4.11 2.02
C ILE A 144 -16.93 -3.85 1.71
N ALA A 145 -17.85 -4.39 2.51
CA ALA A 145 -19.27 -4.11 2.34
C ALA A 145 -19.58 -2.61 2.44
N ARG A 146 -19.07 -1.94 3.48
CA ARG A 146 -19.22 -0.48 3.65
C ARG A 146 -18.61 0.29 2.49
N ALA A 147 -17.44 -0.12 2.01
CA ALA A 147 -16.79 0.49 0.83
C ALA A 147 -17.67 0.38 -0.42
N ARG A 148 -18.22 -0.80 -0.69
CA ARG A 148 -19.04 -1.07 -1.87
C ARG A 148 -20.39 -0.36 -1.82
N TRP A 149 -21.00 -0.25 -0.63
CA TRP A 149 -22.17 0.60 -0.44
C TRP A 149 -21.90 2.05 -0.82
N ALA A 150 -20.78 2.62 -0.38
CA ALA A 150 -20.37 3.99 -0.74
C ALA A 150 -20.05 4.15 -2.25
N LEU A 151 -19.74 3.05 -2.94
CA LEU A 151 -19.50 3.01 -4.39
C LEU A 151 -20.76 2.73 -5.22
N ASN A 152 -21.94 2.61 -4.59
CA ASN A 152 -23.19 2.18 -5.21
C ASN A 152 -23.16 0.73 -5.78
N ASP A 153 -22.21 -0.09 -5.34
CA ASP A 153 -22.16 -1.52 -5.63
C ASP A 153 -22.96 -2.31 -4.57
N SER A 154 -24.28 -2.22 -4.65
CA SER A 154 -25.18 -2.86 -3.68
C SER A 154 -25.12 -4.39 -3.71
N GLU A 155 -24.82 -4.98 -4.87
CA GLU A 155 -24.74 -6.42 -5.02
C GLU A 155 -23.45 -6.94 -4.39
N GLY A 156 -22.32 -6.33 -4.72
CA GLY A 156 -21.03 -6.68 -4.15
C GLY A 156 -20.95 -6.39 -2.65
N ALA A 157 -21.66 -5.38 -2.15
CA ALA A 157 -21.76 -5.11 -0.72
C ALA A 157 -22.48 -6.26 0.01
N ARG A 158 -23.65 -6.68 -0.47
CA ARG A 158 -24.39 -7.83 0.08
C ARG A 158 -23.60 -9.14 -0.01
N GLN A 159 -22.81 -9.33 -1.06
CA GLN A 159 -21.88 -10.47 -1.15
C GLN A 159 -20.82 -10.43 -0.06
N ALA A 160 -20.23 -9.27 0.21
CA ALA A 160 -19.23 -9.10 1.26
C ALA A 160 -19.82 -9.30 2.67
N GLU A 161 -21.06 -8.85 2.91
CA GLU A 161 -21.78 -9.08 4.17
C GLU A 161 -22.00 -10.57 4.45
N ARG A 162 -22.42 -11.34 3.43
CA ARG A 162 -22.57 -12.79 3.57
C ARG A 162 -21.26 -13.47 3.95
N LYS A 163 -20.17 -13.14 3.25
CA LYS A 163 -18.82 -13.66 3.59
C LYS A 163 -18.42 -13.32 5.03
N ALA A 164 -18.73 -12.11 5.50
CA ALA A 164 -18.47 -11.73 6.89
C ALA A 164 -19.30 -12.55 7.88
N GLY A 165 -20.55 -12.86 7.55
CA GLY A 165 -21.41 -13.75 8.33
C GLY A 165 -20.86 -15.17 8.42
N ASP A 166 -20.49 -15.75 7.27
CA ASP A 166 -19.96 -17.12 7.17
C ASP A 166 -18.66 -17.33 7.95
N LEU A 167 -17.89 -16.25 8.16
CA LEU A 167 -16.64 -16.28 8.94
C LEU A 167 -16.84 -15.95 10.43
N GLY A 168 -17.95 -15.31 10.79
CA GLY A 168 -18.23 -14.83 12.14
C GLY A 168 -19.12 -15.74 12.99
N GLY A 169 -19.84 -16.68 12.36
CA GLY A 169 -20.56 -17.77 13.02
C GLY A 169 -19.65 -18.97 13.30
#